data_AF-A0A7C2QRM7-F1
#
_entry.id   AF-A0A7C2QRM7-F1
#
_cell.length_a   1.000
_cell.length_b   1.000
_cell.length_c   1.000
_cell.angle_alpha   90.00
_cell.angle_beta   90.00
_cell.angle_gamma   90.00
#
_symmetry.space_group_name_H-M   'P 1'
#
loop_
_entity.id
_entity.type
_entity.pdbx_description
1 polymer ?
#
loop_
_entity_poly.entity_id
_entity_poly.type
_entity_poly.pdbx_seq_one_letter_code
_entity_poly.pdbx_strand_id
1 'polypeptide(L)'
;MTALTLDRFLAEVVPELKLALGERIDRENARPVPPRYARLLPETLLVVTLRPDVADLVAPVVAQLEAELTESVRRHGSLYDRAYRVQLRRAVQDDAPLFAIHAFAGQNLAPAPAAAVAGPPRLLDDPEATRLEAPPPAAPGWEPGRWLLVVEGVRAEPAEVFVLVDPLVTVGRRTDDPELRSTVALTGVPHVSRRQLALQWAPRDGAPGWRVVNLGQAPVRLPDRLLPGARWGRRPLDLAAVPPESQGWVAPDRPIVIGDAGPTLYLREAQPGEDPEATRYG
;
A
#
# COMPACT_ATOMS: atom_id res chain seq x y z
N MET A 1 -14.64 9.69 32.30
CA MET A 1 -13.69 8.66 31.81
C MET A 1 -12.39 8.84 32.59
N THR A 2 -11.98 7.88 33.41
CA THR A 2 -10.69 7.92 34.12
C THR A 2 -9.55 7.85 33.10
N ALA A 3 -8.61 8.80 33.17
CA ALA A 3 -7.40 8.79 32.35
C ALA A 3 -6.63 7.48 32.57
N LEU A 4 -6.16 6.86 31.48
CA LEU A 4 -5.34 5.66 31.53
C LEU A 4 -3.95 6.04 32.07
N THR A 5 -3.48 5.39 33.14
CA THR A 5 -2.12 5.56 33.66
C THR A 5 -1.19 4.50 33.11
N LEU A 6 0.12 4.73 33.14
CA LEU A 6 1.11 3.79 32.60
C LEU A 6 1.03 2.44 33.31
N ASP A 7 0.94 2.44 34.65
CA ASP A 7 0.80 1.22 35.45
C ASP A 7 -0.46 0.43 35.08
N ARG A 8 -1.56 1.14 34.82
CA ARG A 8 -2.82 0.52 34.40
C ARG A 8 -2.72 -0.04 32.98
N PHE A 9 -2.07 0.66 32.06
CA PHE A 9 -1.81 0.15 30.72
C PHE A 9 -0.95 -1.12 30.77
N LEU A 10 0.12 -1.13 31.56
CA LEU A 10 1.00 -2.29 31.71
C LEU A 10 0.28 -3.49 32.36
N ALA A 11 -0.60 -3.25 33.33
CA ALA A 11 -1.32 -4.31 34.03
C ALA A 11 -2.52 -4.87 33.25
N GLU A 12 -3.29 -4.00 32.57
CA GLU A 12 -4.57 -4.38 31.96
C GLU A 12 -4.43 -4.59 30.44
N VAL A 13 -3.69 -3.72 29.73
CA VAL A 13 -3.70 -3.69 28.26
C VAL A 13 -2.58 -4.54 27.65
N VAL A 14 -1.40 -4.62 28.27
CA VAL A 14 -0.30 -5.44 27.76
C VAL A 14 -0.65 -6.93 27.69
N PRO A 15 -1.34 -7.54 28.68
CA PRO A 15 -1.82 -8.92 28.55
C PRO A 15 -2.77 -9.14 27.37
N GLU A 16 -3.72 -8.23 27.15
CA GLU A 16 -4.65 -8.28 26.02
C GLU A 16 -3.91 -8.16 24.68
N LEU A 17 -2.92 -7.28 24.62
CA LEU A 17 -2.09 -7.08 23.44
C LEU A 17 -1.25 -8.33 23.12
N LYS A 18 -0.71 -9.02 24.13
CA LYS A 18 -0.02 -10.31 23.96
C LYS A 18 -0.95 -11.40 23.43
N LEU A 19 -2.17 -11.49 23.94
CA LEU A 19 -3.19 -12.44 23.45
C LEU A 19 -3.54 -12.16 21.98
N ALA A 20 -3.81 -10.90 21.65
CA ALA A 20 -4.15 -10.50 20.28
C ALA A 20 -2.99 -10.74 19.29
N LEU A 21 -1.73 -10.58 19.74
CA LEU A 21 -0.55 -10.96 18.95
C LEU A 21 -0.49 -12.47 18.70
N GLY A 22 -0.76 -13.30 19.70
CA GLY A 22 -0.84 -14.76 19.56
C GLY A 22 -1.90 -15.19 18.54
N GLU A 23 -3.13 -14.66 18.67
CA GLU A 23 -4.21 -14.93 17.72
C GLU A 23 -3.89 -14.47 16.30
N ARG A 24 -3.12 -13.39 16.15
CA ARG A 24 -2.68 -12.92 14.85
C ARG A 24 -1.68 -13.89 14.22
N ILE A 25 -0.72 -14.39 14.99
CA ILE A 25 0.25 -15.40 14.55
C ILE A 25 -0.49 -16.69 14.17
N ASP A 26 -1.43 -17.15 14.98
CA ASP A 26 -2.20 -18.36 14.70
C ASP A 26 -2.96 -18.24 13.37
N ARG A 27 -3.60 -17.09 13.13
CA ARG A 27 -4.29 -16.81 11.86
C ARG A 27 -3.34 -16.76 10.66
N GLU A 28 -2.15 -16.20 10.84
CA GLU A 28 -1.13 -16.16 9.78
C GLU A 28 -0.63 -17.57 9.42
N ASN A 29 -0.53 -18.47 10.40
CA ASN A 29 0.00 -19.82 10.23
C ASN A 29 -1.07 -20.91 10.09
N ALA A 30 -2.36 -20.58 10.12
CA ALA A 30 -3.46 -21.52 9.94
C ALA A 30 -3.44 -22.24 8.57
N ARG A 31 -2.64 -21.79 7.60
CA ARG A 31 -2.47 -22.44 6.29
C ARG A 31 -1.16 -23.20 6.23
N PRO A 32 -1.16 -24.50 5.88
CA PRO A 32 0.04 -25.32 5.86
C PRO A 32 1.02 -24.78 4.81
N VAL A 33 2.21 -24.38 5.27
CA VAL A 33 3.35 -24.08 4.40
C VAL A 33 4.14 -25.37 4.22
N PRO A 34 4.50 -25.76 2.97
CA PRO A 34 5.32 -26.94 2.76
C PRO A 34 6.63 -26.85 3.56
N PRO A 35 7.03 -27.89 4.33
CA PRO A 35 8.14 -27.84 5.30
C PRO A 35 9.46 -27.32 4.73
N ARG A 36 9.71 -27.56 3.43
CA ARG A 36 10.90 -27.10 2.70
C ARG A 36 11.05 -25.58 2.62
N TYR A 37 9.99 -24.81 2.85
CA TYR A 37 10.01 -23.34 2.77
C TYR A 37 9.98 -22.66 4.14
N ALA A 38 9.66 -23.37 5.22
CA ALA A 38 9.50 -22.77 6.56
C ALA A 38 10.75 -22.00 7.03
N ARG A 39 11.93 -22.59 6.82
CA ARG A 39 13.24 -22.01 7.20
C ARG A 39 13.75 -20.90 6.28
N LEU A 40 13.12 -20.69 5.13
CA LEU A 40 13.51 -19.67 4.15
C LEU A 40 12.62 -18.42 4.22
N LEU A 41 11.65 -18.41 5.13
CA LEU A 41 10.70 -17.32 5.20
C LEU A 41 11.30 -16.17 6.00
N PRO A 42 11.21 -14.94 5.48
CA PRO A 42 11.78 -13.79 6.14
C PRO A 42 11.07 -13.53 7.48
N GLU A 43 11.75 -12.84 8.39
CA GLU A 43 11.14 -12.39 9.65
C GLU A 43 9.88 -11.56 9.36
N THR A 44 8.80 -11.86 10.07
CA THR A 44 7.55 -11.10 10.00
C THR A 44 7.53 -10.04 11.08
N LEU A 45 7.39 -8.79 10.69
CA LEU A 45 7.22 -7.67 11.60
C LEU A 45 5.75 -7.47 11.93
N LEU A 46 5.40 -7.58 13.21
CA LEU A 46 4.10 -7.27 13.78
C LEU A 46 4.12 -5.82 14.28
N VAL A 47 3.44 -4.93 13.57
CA VAL A 47 3.31 -3.53 13.97
C VAL A 47 2.06 -3.38 14.82
N VAL A 48 2.22 -2.88 16.03
CA VAL A 48 1.13 -2.54 16.94
C VAL A 48 0.96 -1.02 16.96
N THR A 49 -0.11 -0.55 16.35
CA THR A 49 -0.47 0.87 16.33
C THR A 49 -1.31 1.18 17.56
N LEU A 50 -0.85 2.08 18.42
CA LEU A 50 -1.49 2.52 19.66
C LEU A 50 -2.21 3.85 19.45
N ARG A 51 -3.35 4.04 20.12
CA ARG A 51 -4.03 5.35 20.15
C ARG A 51 -3.08 6.47 20.65
N PRO A 52 -3.21 7.73 20.21
CA PRO A 52 -2.21 8.76 20.50
C PRO A 52 -1.93 9.00 21.98
N ASP A 53 -2.96 9.07 22.82
CA ASP A 53 -2.86 9.20 24.27
C ASP A 53 -2.06 8.05 24.91
N VAL A 54 -2.26 6.82 24.43
CA VAL A 54 -1.56 5.62 24.87
C VAL A 54 -0.14 5.60 24.37
N ALA A 55 0.09 5.96 23.11
CA ALA A 55 1.42 6.03 22.52
C ALA A 55 2.29 7.05 23.28
N ASP A 56 1.71 8.21 23.60
CA ASP A 56 2.38 9.26 24.37
C ASP A 56 2.66 8.79 25.81
N LEU A 57 1.74 8.01 26.40
CA LEU A 57 1.91 7.40 27.72
C LEU A 57 3.05 6.36 27.77
N VAL A 58 3.19 5.52 26.74
CA VAL A 58 4.21 4.46 26.70
C VAL A 58 5.53 4.89 26.07
N ALA A 59 5.59 6.08 25.46
CA ALA A 59 6.80 6.62 24.83
C ALA A 59 8.07 6.49 25.71
N PRO A 60 8.04 6.70 27.04
CA PRO A 60 9.22 6.53 27.90
C PRO A 60 9.75 5.08 27.99
N VAL A 61 8.90 4.08 27.74
CA VAL A 61 9.20 2.65 27.88
C VAL A 61 9.04 1.87 26.57
N VAL A 62 8.85 2.56 25.45
CA VAL A 62 8.49 1.96 24.15
C VAL A 62 9.47 0.86 23.71
N ALA A 63 10.78 1.09 23.85
CA ALA A 63 11.80 0.13 23.45
C ALA A 63 11.82 -1.13 24.33
N GLN A 64 11.55 -0.97 25.64
CA GLN A 64 11.48 -2.09 26.58
C GLN A 64 10.22 -2.92 26.32
N LEU A 65 9.11 -2.25 26.05
CA LEU A 65 7.84 -2.89 25.71
C LEU A 65 7.92 -3.62 24.36
N GLU A 66 8.54 -3.02 23.33
CA GLU A 66 8.81 -3.70 22.05
C GLU A 66 9.65 -4.97 22.23
N ALA A 67 10.70 -4.91 23.07
CA ALA A 67 11.55 -6.06 23.35
C ALA A 67 10.78 -7.17 24.08
N GLU A 68 9.98 -6.82 25.09
CA GLU A 68 9.16 -7.78 25.83
C GLU A 68 8.11 -8.45 24.94
N LEU A 69 7.41 -7.66 24.12
CA LEU A 69 6.42 -8.17 23.18
C LEU A 69 7.06 -9.02 22.09
N THR A 70 8.23 -8.61 21.57
CA THR A 70 9.02 -9.39 20.61
C THR A 70 9.41 -10.75 21.19
N GLU A 71 9.89 -10.78 22.42
CA GLU A 71 10.24 -12.04 23.10
C GLU A 71 9.01 -12.94 23.29
N SER A 72 7.87 -12.36 23.65
CA SER A 72 6.59 -13.07 23.76
C SER A 72 6.17 -13.72 22.43
N VAL A 73 6.20 -12.96 21.33
CA VAL A 73 5.81 -13.48 20.00
C VAL A 73 6.85 -14.42 19.42
N ARG A 74 8.11 -14.31 19.80
CA ARG A 74 9.17 -15.25 19.39
C ARG A 74 8.94 -16.62 19.99
N ARG A 75 8.54 -16.70 21.26
CA ARG A 75 8.15 -17.96 21.90
C ARG A 75 6.94 -18.58 21.20
N HIS A 76 5.91 -17.78 20.91
CA HIS A 76 4.71 -18.25 20.20
C HIS A 76 5.01 -18.67 18.75
N GLY A 77 5.81 -17.89 18.02
CA GLY A 77 6.20 -18.15 16.64
C GLY A 77 7.11 -19.36 16.46
N SER A 78 7.84 -19.76 17.51
CA SER A 78 8.64 -20.98 17.50
C SER A 78 7.81 -22.25 17.29
N LEU A 79 6.52 -22.23 17.64
CA LEU A 79 5.56 -23.31 17.34
C LEU A 79 5.39 -23.54 15.83
N TYR A 80 5.74 -22.54 15.01
CA TYR A 80 5.55 -22.54 13.56
C TYR A 80 6.85 -22.47 12.76
N ASP A 81 8.01 -22.59 13.42
CA ASP A 81 9.34 -22.33 12.81
C ASP A 81 9.43 -20.93 12.13
N ARG A 82 8.77 -19.91 12.71
CA ARG A 82 8.74 -18.55 12.18
C ARG A 82 9.35 -17.53 13.15
N ALA A 83 10.09 -16.58 12.58
CA ALA A 83 10.59 -15.43 13.31
C ALA A 83 9.58 -14.27 13.24
N TYR A 84 9.24 -13.72 14.41
CA TYR A 84 8.43 -12.51 14.52
C TYR A 84 9.17 -11.46 15.34
N ARG A 85 8.96 -10.20 14.95
CA ARG A 85 9.38 -9.02 15.71
C ARG A 85 8.19 -8.11 15.95
N VAL A 86 8.18 -7.37 17.05
CA VAL A 86 7.14 -6.36 17.33
C VAL A 86 7.73 -4.96 17.18
N GLN A 87 6.95 -4.05 16.58
CA GLN A 87 7.22 -2.61 16.59
C GLN A 87 5.96 -1.86 17.04
N LEU A 88 6.10 -0.94 17.98
CA LEU A 88 5.02 -0.07 18.42
C LEU A 88 4.99 1.20 17.56
N ARG A 89 3.80 1.67 17.24
CA ARG A 89 3.60 2.92 16.51
C ARG A 89 2.50 3.74 17.15
N ARG A 90 2.64 5.06 17.06
CA ARG A 90 1.59 6.01 17.40
C ARG A 90 0.60 6.10 16.22
N ALA A 91 -0.69 6.03 16.50
CA ALA A 91 -1.73 6.36 15.54
C ALA A 91 -1.68 7.86 15.21
N VAL A 92 -2.14 8.21 14.00
CA VAL A 92 -2.20 9.61 13.58
C VAL A 92 -3.51 10.28 14.04
N GLN A 93 -4.56 9.48 14.22
CA GLN A 93 -5.91 9.92 14.58
C GLN A 93 -6.18 9.78 16.08
N ASP A 94 -6.78 10.79 16.69
CA ASP A 94 -7.08 10.82 18.13
C ASP A 94 -8.20 9.86 18.55
N ASP A 95 -9.07 9.45 17.62
CA ASP A 95 -10.18 8.52 17.82
C ASP A 95 -9.85 7.05 17.45
N ALA A 96 -8.58 6.75 17.16
CA ALA A 96 -8.13 5.39 16.85
C ALA A 96 -8.49 4.37 17.94
N PRO A 97 -8.63 3.06 17.62
CA PRO A 97 -8.80 2.03 18.63
C PRO A 97 -7.58 2.00 19.57
N LEU A 98 -7.78 1.48 20.79
CA LEU A 98 -6.74 1.42 21.82
C LEU A 98 -5.43 0.84 21.29
N PHE A 99 -5.52 -0.24 20.52
CA PHE A 99 -4.45 -0.76 19.69
C PHE A 99 -4.98 -1.49 18.44
N ALA A 100 -4.15 -1.61 17.41
CA ALA A 100 -4.39 -2.42 16.21
C ALA A 100 -3.10 -3.15 15.80
N ILE A 101 -3.19 -4.40 15.32
CA ILE A 101 -2.04 -5.25 14.99
C ILE A 101 -2.02 -5.58 13.50
N HIS A 102 -0.90 -5.28 12.84
CA HIS A 102 -0.67 -5.56 11.43
C HIS A 102 0.60 -6.39 11.23
N ALA A 103 0.61 -7.32 10.27
CA ALA A 103 1.75 -8.19 10.00
C ALA A 103 2.39 -7.86 8.65
N PHE A 104 3.72 -7.75 8.63
CA PHE A 104 4.52 -7.38 7.46
C PHE A 104 5.67 -8.38 7.28
N ALA A 105 5.53 -9.30 6.33
CA ALA A 105 6.59 -10.28 6.04
C ALA A 105 7.78 -9.63 5.31
N GLY A 106 9.00 -9.81 5.84
CA GLY A 106 10.25 -9.40 5.19
C GLY A 106 10.47 -7.90 5.04
N GLN A 107 9.83 -7.09 5.89
CA GLN A 107 10.04 -5.65 5.94
C GLN A 107 10.83 -5.27 7.19
N ASN A 108 12.02 -4.69 7.01
CA ASN A 108 12.69 -3.94 8.06
C ASN A 108 12.14 -2.51 8.05
N LEU A 109 11.16 -2.24 8.90
CA LEU A 109 10.79 -0.86 9.18
C LEU A 109 11.86 -0.27 10.11
N ALA A 110 12.60 0.74 9.65
CA ALA A 110 13.58 1.42 10.48
C ALA A 110 12.93 1.91 11.80
N PRO A 111 13.68 1.93 12.93
CA PRO A 111 13.16 2.51 14.16
C PRO A 111 12.80 3.98 13.89
N ALA A 112 11.57 4.36 14.23
CA ALA A 112 11.11 5.73 14.05
C ALA A 112 11.99 6.66 14.90
N PRO A 113 12.58 7.73 14.34
CA PRO A 113 13.25 8.72 15.16
C PRO A 113 12.21 9.41 16.04
N ALA A 114 12.54 9.55 17.32
CA ALA A 114 11.78 10.39 18.23
C ALA A 114 11.73 11.82 17.67
N ALA A 115 10.52 12.36 17.55
CA ALA A 115 10.23 13.75 17.21
C ALA A 115 10.94 14.29 15.95
N ALA A 116 10.39 13.94 14.79
CA ALA A 116 10.32 14.89 13.68
C ALA A 116 8.91 14.81 13.12
N VAL A 117 8.26 15.98 13.01
CA VAL A 117 6.96 16.15 12.35
C VAL A 117 7.10 15.66 10.91
N ALA A 118 6.81 14.38 10.69
CA ALA A 118 6.72 13.81 9.37
C ALA A 118 5.36 14.22 8.82
N GLY A 119 5.37 15.18 7.89
CA GLY A 119 4.24 15.37 6.98
C GLY A 119 3.94 14.06 6.23
N PRO A 120 2.77 13.96 5.59
CA PRO A 120 2.30 12.72 4.96
C PRO A 120 3.33 12.21 3.94
N PRO A 121 3.30 10.90 3.59
CA PRO A 121 4.17 10.38 2.53
C PRO A 121 3.83 11.15 1.25
N ARG A 122 4.68 12.11 0.90
CA ARG A 122 4.61 12.76 -0.39
C ARG A 122 4.86 11.67 -1.45
N LEU A 123 4.22 11.83 -2.61
CA LEU A 123 4.84 11.38 -3.86
C LEU A 123 6.34 11.65 -3.73
N LEU A 124 7.19 10.67 -4.04
CA LEU A 124 8.62 10.93 -4.06
C LEU A 124 8.81 12.15 -4.99
N ASP A 125 9.09 13.32 -4.40
CA ASP A 125 9.51 14.54 -5.08
C ASP A 125 10.92 14.28 -5.60
N ASP A 126 11.03 13.33 -6.52
CA ASP A 126 12.24 13.02 -7.25
C ASP A 126 12.01 13.52 -8.68
N PRO A 127 12.39 14.77 -8.99
CA PRO A 127 12.23 15.34 -10.32
C PRO A 127 13.03 14.59 -11.41
N GLU A 128 13.86 13.60 -11.04
CA GLU A 128 14.60 12.76 -11.98
C GLU A 128 14.02 11.34 -12.14
N ALA A 129 13.18 10.85 -11.22
CA ALA A 129 12.59 9.50 -11.30
C ALA A 129 11.59 9.33 -12.47
N THR A 130 11.23 10.42 -13.16
CA THR A 130 10.32 10.41 -14.32
C THR A 130 10.63 11.56 -15.27
N ARG A 131 11.88 11.69 -15.75
CA ARG A 131 12.18 12.65 -16.82
C ARG A 131 11.43 12.25 -18.10
N LEU A 132 10.27 12.89 -18.30
CA LEU A 132 9.59 12.96 -19.58
C LEU A 132 10.46 13.81 -20.52
N GLU A 133 10.70 13.37 -21.76
CA GLU A 133 11.40 14.20 -22.76
C GLU A 133 10.60 15.49 -23.08
N ALA A 134 9.31 15.52 -22.75
CA ALA A 134 8.51 16.73 -22.63
C ALA A 134 7.35 16.49 -21.65
N PRO A 135 7.08 17.38 -20.67
CA PRO A 135 5.82 17.33 -19.95
C PRO A 135 4.68 17.51 -20.97
N PRO A 136 3.65 16.65 -20.98
CA PRO A 136 2.51 16.86 -21.86
C PRO A 136 1.89 18.24 -21.54
N PRO A 137 1.41 18.98 -22.55
CA PRO A 137 0.66 20.22 -22.29
C PRO A 137 -0.49 19.92 -21.33
N ALA A 138 -0.81 20.90 -20.47
CA ALA A 138 -1.90 20.80 -19.50
C ALA A 138 -3.14 20.19 -20.17
N ALA A 139 -3.48 18.95 -19.79
CA ALA A 139 -4.47 18.19 -20.50
C ALA A 139 -5.85 18.83 -20.24
N PRO A 140 -6.62 19.18 -21.29
CA PRO A 140 -7.88 19.91 -21.10
C PRO A 140 -8.83 19.17 -20.16
N GLY A 141 -9.40 19.89 -19.19
CA GLY A 141 -10.29 19.31 -18.17
C GLY A 141 -9.60 18.53 -17.05
N TRP A 142 -8.26 18.53 -16.99
CA TRP A 142 -7.51 17.99 -15.85
C TRP A 142 -7.43 18.99 -14.70
N GLU A 143 -7.64 18.52 -13.48
CA GLU A 143 -7.44 19.27 -12.24
C GLU A 143 -6.67 18.37 -11.24
N PRO A 144 -5.48 18.79 -10.76
CA PRO A 144 -4.72 18.04 -9.77
C PRO A 144 -5.54 17.80 -8.50
N GLY A 145 -5.49 16.58 -7.96
CA GLY A 145 -6.17 16.22 -6.72
C GLY A 145 -7.66 15.91 -6.86
N ARG A 146 -8.26 16.15 -8.04
CA ARG A 146 -9.67 15.82 -8.32
C ARG A 146 -9.90 14.32 -8.53
N TRP A 147 -8.87 13.58 -8.90
CA TRP A 147 -8.99 12.19 -9.31
C TRP A 147 -8.29 11.26 -8.34
N LEU A 148 -8.94 10.13 -8.06
CA LEU A 148 -8.46 9.07 -7.19
C LEU A 148 -8.21 7.80 -8.01
N LEU A 149 -7.12 7.10 -7.71
CA LEU A 149 -6.93 5.71 -8.09
C LEU A 149 -7.22 4.85 -6.88
N VAL A 150 -8.30 4.06 -6.96
CA VAL A 150 -8.69 3.09 -5.95
C VAL A 150 -8.22 1.72 -6.41
N VAL A 151 -7.49 0.99 -5.56
CA VAL A 151 -6.95 -0.33 -5.84
C VAL A 151 -7.55 -1.32 -4.88
N GLU A 152 -8.41 -2.20 -5.39
CA GLU A 152 -8.95 -3.32 -4.66
C GLU A 152 -8.00 -4.52 -4.79
N GLY A 153 -7.49 -4.97 -3.65
CA GLY A 153 -6.52 -6.06 -3.56
C GLY A 153 -7.09 -7.43 -3.92
N VAL A 154 -6.20 -8.39 -4.08
CA VAL A 154 -6.57 -9.79 -4.33
C VAL A 154 -6.82 -10.45 -2.97
N ARG A 155 -8.08 -10.52 -2.53
CA ARG A 155 -8.62 -11.20 -1.31
C ARG A 155 -8.94 -10.26 -0.13
N ALA A 156 -10.09 -9.57 -0.20
CA ALA A 156 -10.71 -8.88 0.94
C ALA A 156 -9.78 -7.93 1.74
N GLU A 157 -8.73 -7.43 1.07
CA GLU A 157 -7.86 -6.39 1.62
C GLU A 157 -8.55 -5.03 1.42
N PRO A 158 -8.39 -4.09 2.37
CA PRO A 158 -8.92 -2.75 2.22
C PRO A 158 -8.35 -2.08 0.97
N ALA A 159 -9.17 -1.31 0.28
CA ALA A 159 -8.76 -0.66 -0.95
C ALA A 159 -7.64 0.36 -0.68
N GLU A 160 -6.55 0.32 -1.46
CA GLU A 160 -5.53 1.37 -1.43
C GLU A 160 -6.03 2.54 -2.30
N VAL A 161 -6.13 3.75 -1.72
CA VAL A 161 -6.57 4.96 -2.43
C VAL A 161 -5.38 5.90 -2.62
N PHE A 162 -5.20 6.38 -3.85
CA PHE A 162 -4.14 7.31 -4.24
C PHE A 162 -4.73 8.55 -4.89
N VAL A 163 -4.33 9.73 -4.41
CA VAL A 163 -4.68 11.01 -5.04
C VAL A 163 -3.78 11.24 -6.25
N LEU A 164 -4.37 11.54 -7.40
CA LEU A 164 -3.64 11.79 -8.64
C LEU A 164 -3.42 13.30 -8.81
N VAL A 165 -2.15 13.71 -8.82
CA VAL A 165 -1.75 15.10 -9.04
C VAL A 165 -1.29 15.35 -10.48
N ASP A 166 -0.80 14.31 -11.14
CA ASP A 166 -0.33 14.35 -12.51
C ASP A 166 -1.35 13.75 -13.48
N PRO A 167 -1.51 14.32 -14.69
CA PRO A 167 -2.39 13.78 -15.73
C PRO A 167 -1.83 12.49 -16.35
N LEU A 168 -0.61 12.10 -16.02
CA LEU A 168 0.03 10.86 -16.42
C LEU A 168 0.67 10.22 -15.19
N VAL A 169 0.21 9.04 -14.82
CA VAL A 169 0.80 8.26 -13.73
C VAL A 169 1.16 6.86 -14.21
N THR A 170 2.24 6.32 -13.67
CA THR A 170 2.60 4.92 -13.86
C THR A 170 2.19 4.11 -12.64
N VAL A 171 1.71 2.89 -12.87
CA VAL A 171 1.29 1.96 -11.81
C VAL A 171 2.06 0.67 -11.96
N GLY A 172 2.59 0.15 -10.85
CA GLY A 172 3.27 -1.13 -10.85
C GLY A 172 3.65 -1.58 -9.46
N ARG A 173 4.23 -2.78 -9.38
CA ARG A 173 4.67 -3.36 -8.10
C ARG A 173 5.83 -2.53 -7.52
N ARG A 174 5.80 -2.32 -6.20
CA ARG A 174 6.90 -1.69 -5.46
C ARG A 174 8.27 -2.32 -5.81
N THR A 175 9.27 -1.47 -6.00
CA THR A 175 10.64 -1.84 -6.34
C THR A 175 11.61 -0.80 -5.78
N ASP A 176 12.78 -1.26 -5.37
CA ASP A 176 13.87 -0.37 -4.91
C ASP A 176 14.71 0.16 -6.08
N ASP A 177 14.61 -0.50 -7.24
CA ASP A 177 15.20 -0.08 -8.51
C ASP A 177 14.60 1.25 -9.00
N PRO A 178 15.37 2.36 -8.99
CA PRO A 178 14.86 3.69 -9.31
C PRO A 178 14.44 3.83 -10.77
N GLU A 179 15.13 3.15 -11.70
CA GLU A 179 14.83 3.23 -13.15
C GLU A 179 13.47 2.62 -13.49
N LEU A 180 13.01 1.68 -12.66
CA LEU A 180 11.75 0.94 -12.85
C LEU A 180 10.66 1.36 -11.86
N ARG A 181 10.90 2.41 -11.08
CA ARG A 181 9.92 2.93 -10.14
C ARG A 181 8.68 3.41 -10.90
N SER A 182 7.53 3.19 -10.28
CA SER A 182 6.23 3.67 -10.74
C SER A 182 5.75 4.79 -9.81
N THR A 183 4.99 5.74 -10.34
CA THR A 183 4.36 6.83 -9.58
C THR A 183 3.48 6.28 -8.46
N VAL A 184 2.70 5.25 -8.77
CA VAL A 184 1.91 4.47 -7.81
C VAL A 184 2.54 3.09 -7.66
N ALA A 185 3.03 2.83 -6.45
CA ALA A 185 3.69 1.58 -6.09
C ALA A 185 2.73 0.66 -5.32
N LEU A 186 2.20 -0.34 -6.02
CA LEU A 186 1.29 -1.33 -5.45
C LEU A 186 2.03 -2.28 -4.49
N THR A 187 1.39 -2.60 -3.38
CA THR A 187 1.88 -3.57 -2.39
C THR A 187 1.18 -4.92 -2.56
N GLY A 188 1.75 -6.01 -2.02
CA GLY A 188 1.10 -7.33 -2.02
C GLY A 188 0.90 -8.02 -3.38
N VAL A 189 1.36 -7.44 -4.50
CA VAL A 189 1.05 -7.92 -5.86
C VAL A 189 2.28 -8.46 -6.63
N PRO A 190 2.81 -9.65 -6.29
CA PRO A 190 4.06 -10.16 -6.86
C PRO A 190 3.99 -10.48 -8.35
N HIS A 191 2.79 -10.71 -8.89
CA HIS A 191 2.52 -11.02 -10.30
C HIS A 191 2.40 -9.76 -11.18
N VAL A 192 2.38 -8.57 -10.58
CA VAL A 192 2.33 -7.29 -11.29
C VAL A 192 3.75 -6.86 -11.62
N SER A 193 3.95 -6.36 -12.85
CA SER A 193 5.25 -5.83 -13.28
C SER A 193 5.63 -4.59 -12.46
N ARG A 194 6.94 -4.32 -12.30
CA ARG A 194 7.43 -3.11 -11.59
C ARG A 194 6.87 -1.80 -12.17
N ARG A 195 6.65 -1.81 -13.49
CA ARG A 195 5.88 -0.83 -14.26
C ARG A 195 4.89 -1.60 -15.14
N GLN A 196 3.64 -1.65 -14.71
CA GLN A 196 2.59 -2.47 -15.36
C GLN A 196 1.67 -1.63 -16.23
N LEU A 197 1.26 -0.46 -15.77
CA LEU A 197 0.34 0.43 -16.47
C LEU A 197 0.94 1.83 -16.57
N ALA A 198 0.59 2.54 -17.64
CA ALA A 198 0.52 3.99 -17.64
C ALA A 198 -0.94 4.40 -17.80
N LEU A 199 -1.38 5.32 -16.96
CA LEU A 199 -2.72 5.91 -16.96
C LEU A 199 -2.58 7.38 -17.34
N GLN A 200 -3.17 7.77 -18.46
CA GLN A 200 -3.11 9.13 -18.98
C GLN A 200 -4.52 9.70 -19.07
N TRP A 201 -4.76 10.86 -18.46
CA TRP A 201 -5.98 11.62 -18.63
C TRP A 201 -6.19 11.94 -20.11
N ALA A 202 -7.33 11.52 -20.64
CA ALA A 202 -7.64 11.64 -22.06
C ALA A 202 -9.16 11.74 -22.22
N PRO A 203 -9.75 12.95 -22.23
CA PRO A 203 -11.18 13.09 -22.48
C PRO A 203 -11.52 12.61 -23.89
N ARG A 204 -12.68 11.97 -24.06
CA ARG A 204 -13.14 11.42 -25.33
C ARG A 204 -14.60 11.79 -25.54
N ASP A 205 -14.90 12.38 -26.70
CA ASP A 205 -16.28 12.77 -27.08
C ASP A 205 -16.98 13.65 -26.03
N GLY A 206 -16.22 14.51 -25.34
CA GLY A 206 -16.71 15.39 -24.26
C GLY A 206 -16.86 14.71 -22.90
N ALA A 207 -16.62 13.40 -22.80
CA ALA A 207 -16.65 12.67 -21.54
C ALA A 207 -15.26 12.59 -20.87
N PRO A 208 -15.19 12.70 -19.53
CA PRO A 208 -13.96 12.46 -18.78
C PRO A 208 -13.54 11.00 -18.89
N GLY A 209 -12.23 10.74 -18.85
CA GLY A 209 -11.72 9.37 -18.80
C GLY A 209 -10.23 9.27 -19.09
N TRP A 210 -9.79 8.04 -19.22
CA TRP A 210 -8.37 7.70 -19.13
C TRP A 210 -7.96 6.76 -20.23
N ARG A 211 -6.86 7.09 -20.91
CA ARG A 211 -6.12 6.15 -21.74
C ARG A 211 -5.33 5.23 -20.81
N VAL A 212 -5.54 3.93 -20.97
CA VAL A 212 -4.86 2.86 -20.25
C VAL A 212 -3.86 2.23 -21.20
N VAL A 213 -2.59 2.18 -20.81
CA VAL A 213 -1.51 1.59 -21.60
C VAL A 213 -0.88 0.45 -20.81
N ASN A 214 -0.92 -0.77 -21.34
CA ASN A 214 -0.34 -1.94 -20.69
C ASN A 214 1.16 -2.08 -21.01
N LEU A 215 2.00 -1.63 -20.08
CA LEU A 215 3.46 -1.67 -20.20
C LEU A 215 4.04 -3.02 -19.74
N GLY A 216 3.33 -3.75 -18.90
CA GLY A 216 3.83 -4.94 -18.22
C GLY A 216 3.71 -6.22 -19.05
N GLN A 217 3.95 -7.35 -18.38
CA GLN A 217 3.79 -8.69 -18.97
C GLN A 217 2.36 -9.23 -18.83
N ALA A 218 1.73 -9.02 -17.67
CA ALA A 218 0.38 -9.52 -17.43
C ALA A 218 -0.63 -8.81 -18.35
N PRO A 219 -1.62 -9.53 -18.92
CA PRO A 219 -2.70 -8.88 -19.67
C PRO A 219 -3.54 -8.02 -18.73
N VAL A 220 -4.21 -7.00 -19.26
CA VAL A 220 -5.07 -6.09 -18.48
C VAL A 220 -6.47 -6.14 -19.06
N ARG A 221 -7.47 -6.45 -18.24
CA ARG A 221 -8.87 -6.53 -18.65
C ARG A 221 -9.57 -5.20 -18.36
N LEU A 222 -10.09 -4.60 -19.42
CA LEU A 222 -11.07 -3.51 -19.37
C LEU A 222 -12.47 -4.09 -19.56
N PRO A 223 -13.56 -3.33 -19.32
CA PRO A 223 -14.92 -3.84 -19.44
C PRO A 223 -15.27 -4.38 -20.84
N ASP A 224 -14.70 -3.78 -21.88
CA ASP A 224 -15.00 -4.04 -23.29
C ASP A 224 -13.89 -4.82 -24.02
N ARG A 225 -12.72 -4.99 -23.41
CA ARG A 225 -11.56 -5.63 -24.08
C ARG A 225 -10.48 -6.14 -23.13
N LEU A 226 -9.64 -7.01 -23.66
CA LEU A 226 -8.39 -7.44 -23.05
C LEU A 226 -7.21 -6.75 -23.74
N LEU A 227 -6.36 -6.09 -22.96
CA LEU A 227 -5.11 -5.48 -23.41
C LEU A 227 -3.95 -6.47 -23.20
N PRO A 228 -3.31 -6.99 -24.26
CA PRO A 228 -2.11 -7.80 -24.12
C PRO A 228 -0.97 -7.01 -23.44
N GLY A 229 -0.05 -7.73 -22.79
CA GLY A 229 1.12 -7.13 -22.16
C GLY A 229 2.19 -6.75 -23.18
N ALA A 230 2.57 -5.48 -23.24
CA ALA A 230 3.51 -4.98 -24.23
C ALA A 230 5.00 -5.19 -23.85
N ARG A 231 5.30 -5.58 -22.61
CA ARG A 231 6.66 -5.80 -22.08
C ARG A 231 7.59 -4.58 -22.22
N TRP A 232 7.01 -3.38 -22.18
CA TRP A 232 7.70 -2.09 -22.27
C TRP A 232 8.19 -1.53 -20.94
N GLY A 233 7.83 -2.13 -19.81
CA GLY A 233 8.09 -1.57 -18.48
C GLY A 233 9.56 -1.32 -18.11
N ARG A 234 10.53 -1.80 -18.90
CA ARG A 234 11.98 -1.56 -18.71
C ARG A 234 12.60 -0.52 -19.65
N ARG A 235 11.83 0.02 -20.60
CA ARG A 235 12.32 1.04 -21.52
C ARG A 235 11.95 2.44 -21.02
N PRO A 236 12.56 3.50 -21.57
CA PRO A 236 12.03 4.86 -21.41
C PRO A 236 10.54 4.92 -21.73
N LEU A 237 9.81 5.75 -20.99
CA LEU A 237 8.36 5.86 -21.11
C LEU A 237 7.99 6.64 -22.37
N ASP A 238 7.82 5.94 -23.49
CA ASP A 238 7.26 6.47 -24.72
C ASP A 238 5.92 5.76 -25.02
N LEU A 239 4.82 6.44 -24.71
CA LEU A 239 3.46 5.91 -24.91
C LEU A 239 3.05 5.85 -26.39
N ALA A 240 3.72 6.61 -27.27
CA ALA A 240 3.43 6.59 -28.70
C ALA A 240 4.03 5.35 -29.37
N ALA A 241 5.15 4.84 -28.84
CA ALA A 241 5.78 3.62 -29.33
C ALA A 241 5.06 2.32 -28.91
N VAL A 242 4.18 2.36 -27.89
CA VAL A 242 3.47 1.17 -27.42
C VAL A 242 2.39 0.75 -28.44
N PRO A 243 2.25 -0.55 -28.78
CA PRO A 243 1.33 -1.05 -29.79
C PRO A 243 -0.11 -0.67 -29.45
N PRO A 244 -0.91 -0.23 -30.42
CA PRO A 244 -2.28 0.19 -30.20
C PRO A 244 -3.16 -0.88 -29.53
N GLU A 245 -2.89 -2.17 -29.77
CA GLU A 245 -3.60 -3.28 -29.15
C GLU A 245 -3.38 -3.35 -27.64
N SER A 246 -2.22 -2.89 -27.15
CA SER A 246 -1.90 -2.84 -25.71
C SER A 246 -2.47 -1.60 -25.03
N GLN A 247 -3.37 -0.89 -25.71
CA GLN A 247 -3.96 0.36 -25.25
C GLN A 247 -5.49 0.28 -25.27
N GLY A 248 -6.10 0.99 -24.33
CA GLY A 248 -7.54 1.16 -24.25
C GLY A 248 -7.90 2.51 -23.66
N TRP A 249 -9.20 2.75 -23.57
CA TRP A 249 -9.76 3.91 -22.91
C TRP A 249 -10.80 3.44 -21.91
N VAL A 250 -10.87 4.08 -20.76
CA VAL A 250 -11.79 3.72 -19.69
C VAL A 250 -12.44 4.97 -19.12
N ALA A 251 -13.76 4.91 -18.95
CA ALA A 251 -14.51 5.94 -18.24
C ALA A 251 -14.25 5.83 -16.73
N PRO A 252 -14.51 6.89 -15.94
CA PRO A 252 -14.49 6.81 -14.48
C PRO A 252 -15.35 5.66 -13.93
N ASP A 253 -14.96 5.17 -12.76
CA ASP A 253 -15.63 4.10 -12.00
C ASP A 253 -15.72 2.74 -12.74
N ARG A 254 -15.02 2.58 -13.86
CA ARG A 254 -14.95 1.31 -14.58
C ARG A 254 -13.73 0.49 -14.13
N PRO A 255 -13.89 -0.83 -13.96
CA PRO A 255 -12.81 -1.69 -13.47
C PRO A 255 -11.69 -1.86 -14.51
N ILE A 256 -10.45 -1.82 -14.02
CA ILE A 256 -9.23 -2.20 -14.73
C ILE A 256 -8.61 -3.37 -13.96
N VAL A 257 -8.66 -4.59 -14.49
CA VAL A 257 -8.14 -5.78 -13.79
C VAL A 257 -6.77 -6.15 -14.35
N ILE A 258 -5.76 -6.27 -13.49
CA ILE A 258 -4.43 -6.72 -13.92
C ILE A 258 -4.34 -8.24 -13.82
N GLY A 259 -4.08 -8.93 -14.93
CA GLY A 259 -4.02 -10.39 -14.99
C GLY A 259 -5.38 -11.06 -14.74
N ASP A 260 -5.34 -12.38 -14.56
CA ASP A 260 -6.58 -13.17 -14.33
C ASP A 260 -7.05 -13.16 -12.87
N ALA A 261 -6.14 -12.91 -11.94
CA ALA A 261 -6.38 -12.93 -10.50
C ALA A 261 -5.62 -11.81 -9.77
N GLY A 262 -5.33 -10.72 -10.46
CA GLY A 262 -4.64 -9.57 -9.86
C GLY A 262 -5.57 -8.47 -9.38
N PRO A 263 -5.01 -7.34 -8.93
CA PRO A 263 -5.79 -6.26 -8.35
C PRO A 263 -6.75 -5.65 -9.37
N THR A 264 -7.86 -5.12 -8.87
CA THR A 264 -8.80 -4.33 -9.66
C THR A 264 -8.61 -2.87 -9.33
N LEU A 265 -8.45 -2.02 -10.35
CA LEU A 265 -8.24 -0.59 -10.19
C LEU A 265 -9.46 0.17 -10.72
N TYR A 266 -9.79 1.25 -10.05
CA TYR A 266 -10.84 2.18 -10.44
C TYR A 266 -10.30 3.61 -10.41
N LEU A 267 -10.62 4.38 -11.45
CA LEU A 267 -10.33 5.81 -11.50
C LEU A 267 -11.62 6.54 -11.18
N ARG A 268 -11.64 7.28 -10.07
CA ARG A 268 -12.84 7.91 -9.53
C ARG A 268 -12.63 9.40 -9.35
N GLU A 269 -13.68 10.18 -9.48
CA GLU A 269 -13.66 11.59 -9.10
C GLU A 269 -13.86 11.71 -7.59
N ALA A 270 -12.98 12.44 -6.91
CA ALA A 270 -13.07 12.71 -5.49
C ALA A 270 -14.36 13.48 -5.19
N GLN A 271 -15.17 13.00 -4.25
CA GLN A 271 -16.38 13.71 -3.85
C GLN A 271 -16.03 14.90 -2.94
N PRO A 272 -16.82 15.99 -2.94
CA PRO A 272 -16.61 17.12 -2.03
C PRO A 272 -16.67 16.66 -0.57
N GLY A 273 -15.57 16.82 0.18
CA GLY A 273 -15.46 16.35 1.56
C GLY A 273 -15.05 14.89 1.73
N GLU A 274 -14.85 14.16 0.63
CA GLU A 274 -14.10 12.91 0.64
C GLU A 274 -12.64 13.28 0.88
N ASP A 275 -12.24 13.24 2.14
CA ASP A 275 -10.84 13.29 2.48
C ASP A 275 -10.24 11.95 1.99
N PRO A 276 -9.38 11.93 0.96
CA PRO A 276 -8.71 10.70 0.56
C PRO A 276 -7.81 10.14 1.68
N GLU A 277 -7.58 10.92 2.76
CA GLU A 277 -6.98 10.45 4.01
C GLU A 277 -7.95 9.66 4.93
N ALA A 278 -9.27 9.81 4.77
CA ALA A 278 -10.29 9.13 5.58
C ALA A 278 -10.72 7.76 5.02
N THR A 279 -10.59 7.50 3.72
CA THR A 279 -11.08 6.26 3.06
C THR A 279 -10.21 5.02 3.28
N ARG A 280 -9.23 5.05 4.19
CA ARG A 280 -8.42 3.87 4.57
C ARG A 280 -9.05 2.99 5.65
N TYR A 281 -10.26 3.32 6.11
CA TYR A 281 -10.92 2.61 7.20
C TYR A 281 -12.35 2.23 6.81
N GLY A 282 -12.46 1.05 6.19
CA GLY A 282 -13.67 0.25 6.05
C GLY A 282 -13.30 -1.21 6.12
#